data_AF-A0A3B8ZYK1-F1
#
_entry.id   AF-A0A3B8ZYK1-F1
#
_cell.length_a   1.000
_cell.length_b   1.000
_cell.length_c   1.000
_cell.angle_alpha   90.00
_cell.angle_beta   90.00
_cell.angle_gamma   90.00
#
_symmetry.space_group_name_H-M   'P 1'
#
loop_
_entity.id
_entity.type
_entity.pdbx_description
1 polymer ?
#
loop_
_entity_poly.entity_id
_entity_poly.type
_entity_poly.pdbx_seq_one_letter_code
_entity_poly.pdbx_strand_id
1 'polypeptide(L)'
;TIVHSDEALLATGFIFTVHFFNTHFRPEKFPMDFVIFNGQVSKHEFIEERGDQWQRYEAEGTLDQHVVDKPSGVIFDFFFKGFGFIALFTGIACLLLMFVAFFGGHG
;
A
#
# COMPACT_ATOMS: atom_id res chain seq x y z
N THR A 1 -28.78 4.49 -14.90
CA THR A 1 -28.21 4.43 -13.53
C THR A 1 -27.82 3.03 -13.09
N ILE A 2 -28.45 1.95 -13.59
CA ILE A 2 -28.00 0.55 -13.38
C ILE A 2 -26.57 0.31 -13.92
N VAL A 3 -26.32 0.67 -15.18
CA VAL A 3 -24.99 0.55 -15.82
C VAL A 3 -23.91 1.29 -15.04
N HIS A 4 -24.23 2.46 -14.48
CA HIS A 4 -23.28 3.23 -13.66
C HIS A 4 -22.95 2.53 -12.33
N SER A 5 -23.92 1.88 -11.69
CA SER A 5 -23.69 1.08 -10.49
C SER A 5 -22.83 -0.16 -10.79
N ASP A 6 -23.04 -0.81 -11.94
CA ASP A 6 -22.23 -1.95 -12.37
C ASP A 6 -20.78 -1.54 -12.68
N GLU A 7 -20.59 -0.45 -13.43
CA GLU A 7 -19.28 0.13 -13.72
C GLU A 7 -18.56 0.57 -12.44
N ALA A 8 -19.27 1.18 -11.48
CA ALA A 8 -18.70 1.61 -10.21
C ALA A 8 -18.23 0.42 -9.36
N LEU A 9 -19.00 -0.68 -9.33
CA LEU A 9 -18.63 -1.90 -8.60
C LEU A 9 -17.40 -2.56 -9.22
N LEU A 10 -17.35 -2.66 -10.55
CA LEU A 10 -16.20 -3.22 -11.27
C LEU A 10 -14.95 -2.36 -11.10
N ALA A 11 -15.07 -1.04 -11.21
CA ALA A 11 -13.95 -0.11 -11.01
C ALA A 11 -13.43 -0.18 -9.56
N THR A 12 -14.34 -0.19 -8.59
CA THR A 12 -13.97 -0.30 -7.17
C THR A 12 -13.31 -1.64 -6.90
N GLY A 13 -13.85 -2.75 -7.41
CA GLY A 13 -13.26 -4.07 -7.29
C GLY A 13 -11.86 -4.13 -7.89
N PHE A 14 -11.67 -3.59 -9.10
CA PHE A 14 -10.38 -3.56 -9.77
C PHE A 14 -9.33 -2.78 -8.97
N ILE A 15 -9.65 -1.52 -8.60
CA ILE A 15 -8.72 -0.67 -7.85
C ILE A 15 -8.43 -1.28 -6.48
N PHE A 16 -9.47 -1.75 -5.78
CA PHE A 16 -9.33 -2.33 -4.45
C PHE A 16 -8.46 -3.57 -4.48
N THR A 17 -8.72 -4.53 -5.38
CA THR A 17 -7.93 -5.76 -5.47
C THR A 17 -6.47 -5.47 -5.81
N VAL A 18 -6.21 -4.66 -6.84
CA VAL A 18 -4.83 -4.31 -7.24
C VAL A 18 -4.09 -3.59 -6.11
N HIS A 19 -4.72 -2.61 -5.46
CA HIS A 19 -4.16 -1.91 -4.31
C HIS A 19 -3.88 -2.87 -3.15
N PHE A 20 -4.84 -3.72 -2.83
CA PHE A 20 -4.81 -4.61 -1.68
C PHE A 20 -3.65 -5.61 -1.79
N PHE A 21 -3.49 -6.24 -2.95
CA PHE A 21 -2.36 -7.14 -3.18
C PHE A 21 -1.02 -6.41 -3.22
N ASN A 22 -0.91 -5.28 -3.92
CA ASN A 22 0.35 -4.56 -4.06
C ASN A 22 0.86 -3.94 -2.76
N THR A 23 -0.05 -3.57 -1.86
CA THR A 23 0.28 -2.87 -0.60
C THR A 23 0.39 -3.82 0.58
N HIS A 24 -0.53 -4.78 0.70
CA HIS A 24 -0.64 -5.61 1.91
C HIS A 24 -0.04 -7.01 1.76
N PHE A 25 0.02 -7.55 0.54
CA PHE A 25 0.54 -8.91 0.29
C PHE A 25 1.98 -8.95 -0.22
N ARG A 26 2.67 -7.80 -0.29
CA ARG A 26 4.09 -7.73 -0.63
C ARG A 26 4.92 -8.33 0.53
N PRO A 27 5.65 -9.45 0.32
CA PRO A 27 6.36 -10.15 1.40
C PRO A 27 7.32 -9.26 2.19
N GLU A 28 8.01 -8.35 1.50
CA GLU A 28 9.02 -7.46 2.08
C GLU A 28 8.40 -6.39 2.98
N LYS A 29 7.12 -6.07 2.77
CA LYS A 29 6.39 -4.99 3.44
C LYS A 29 5.17 -5.47 4.22
N PHE A 30 5.02 -6.78 4.41
CA PHE A 30 3.85 -7.34 5.07
C PHE A 30 3.76 -6.89 6.55
N PRO A 31 2.58 -6.45 7.04
CA PRO A 31 1.25 -6.44 6.43
C PRO A 31 0.87 -5.13 5.69
N MET A 32 1.75 -4.13 5.68
CA MET A 32 1.56 -2.83 5.03
C MET A 32 2.90 -2.09 5.00
N ASP A 33 3.20 -1.39 3.91
CA ASP A 33 4.36 -0.50 3.84
C ASP A 33 4.15 0.79 4.66
N PHE A 34 5.00 1.02 5.67
CA PHE A 34 4.89 2.19 6.56
C PHE A 34 5.43 3.49 5.96
N VAL A 35 6.01 3.43 4.76
CA VAL A 35 6.39 4.61 3.98
C VAL A 35 5.24 5.61 3.84
N ILE A 36 4.00 5.12 3.80
CA ILE A 36 2.81 5.99 3.75
C ILE A 36 2.66 6.90 4.98
N PHE A 37 3.24 6.52 6.13
CA PHE A 37 3.15 7.28 7.38
C PHE A 37 4.41 8.07 7.68
N ASN A 38 5.59 7.47 7.46
CA ASN A 38 6.86 8.10 7.82
C ASN A 38 7.60 8.72 6.63
N GLY A 39 7.25 8.37 5.39
CA GLY A 39 7.94 8.82 4.17
C GLY A 39 9.35 8.29 4.00
N GLN A 40 9.74 7.23 4.71
CA GLN A 40 11.12 6.76 4.81
C GLN A 40 11.32 5.38 4.20
N VAL A 41 12.29 5.27 3.31
CA VAL A 41 12.74 4.02 2.69
C VAL A 41 14.24 3.84 2.88
N SER A 42 14.69 2.59 2.87
CA SER A 42 16.14 2.33 2.88
C SER A 42 16.77 2.77 1.56
N LYS A 43 18.05 3.17 1.57
CA LYS A 43 18.78 3.52 0.34
C LYS A 43 18.74 2.38 -0.69
N HIS A 44 18.92 1.14 -0.25
CA HIS A 44 18.87 -0.03 -1.13
C HIS A 44 17.51 -0.12 -1.84
N GLU A 45 16.43 -0.12 -1.06
CA GLU A 45 15.06 -0.19 -1.57
C GLU A 45 14.71 0.99 -2.49
N PHE A 46 15.17 2.20 -2.15
CA PHE A 46 14.94 3.37 -3.00
C PHE A 46 15.66 3.27 -4.35
N ILE A 47 16.88 2.73 -4.39
CA ILE A 47 17.59 2.52 -5.66
C ILE A 47 16.92 1.40 -6.46
N GLU A 48 16.48 0.32 -5.80
CA GLU A 48 15.84 -0.82 -6.43
C GLU A 48 14.46 -0.48 -7.01
N GLU A 49 13.61 0.19 -6.23
CA GLU A 49 12.23 0.53 -6.64
C GLU A 49 12.14 1.87 -7.39
N ARG A 50 13.06 2.81 -7.15
CA ARG A 50 12.99 4.21 -7.62
C ARG A 50 14.34 4.71 -8.16
N GLY A 51 15.07 3.85 -8.88
CA GLY A 51 16.39 4.15 -9.44
C GLY A 51 16.46 5.43 -10.28
N ASP A 52 15.44 5.72 -11.08
CA ASP A 52 15.39 6.95 -11.88
C ASP A 52 15.31 8.21 -11.00
N GLN A 53 14.59 8.14 -9.87
CA GLN A 53 14.53 9.23 -8.91
C GLN A 53 15.87 9.42 -8.20
N TRP A 54 16.54 8.32 -7.85
CA TRP A 54 17.89 8.36 -7.31
C TRP A 54 18.87 9.04 -8.26
N GLN A 55 18.91 8.63 -9.54
CA GLN A 55 19.80 9.21 -10.55
C GLN A 55 19.56 10.71 -10.73
N ARG A 56 18.30 11.15 -10.70
CA ARG A 56 17.96 12.57 -10.74
C ARG A 56 18.52 13.34 -9.55
N TYR A 57 18.33 12.83 -8.34
CA TYR A 57 18.87 13.49 -7.13
C TYR A 57 20.39 13.52 -7.10
N GLU A 58 21.05 12.49 -7.64
CA GLU A 58 22.50 12.45 -7.79
C GLU A 58 22.99 13.51 -8.80
N ALA A 59 22.34 13.61 -9.96
CA ALA A 59 22.67 14.61 -10.99
C ALA A 59 22.40 16.05 -10.52
N GLU A 60 21.36 16.25 -9.71
CA GLU A 60 21.00 17.55 -9.11
C GLU A 60 21.87 17.89 -7.87
N GLY A 61 22.62 16.92 -7.32
CA GLY A 61 23.43 17.10 -6.11
C GLY A 61 22.60 17.29 -4.84
N THR A 62 21.35 16.83 -4.81
CA THR A 62 20.37 17.07 -3.74
C THR A 62 20.19 15.88 -2.78
N LEU A 63 20.97 14.80 -2.95
CA LEU A 63 20.86 13.58 -2.13
C LEU A 63 20.90 13.86 -0.63
N ASP A 64 21.81 14.72 -0.17
CA ASP A 64 21.98 15.02 1.26
C ASP A 64 20.76 15.68 1.89
N GLN A 65 19.90 16.33 1.09
CA GLN A 65 18.64 16.92 1.57
C GLN A 65 17.55 15.88 1.83
N HIS A 66 17.71 14.67 1.28
CA HIS A 66 16.75 13.58 1.37
C HIS A 66 17.23 12.45 2.29
N VAL A 67 18.44 12.56 2.87
CA VAL A 67 18.92 11.64 3.89
C VAL A 67 18.31 12.02 5.23
N VAL A 68 17.69 11.05 5.89
CA VAL A 68 17.13 11.20 7.23
C VAL A 68 17.57 10.06 8.12
N ASP A 69 17.88 10.38 9.38
CA ASP A 69 18.12 9.35 10.38
C ASP A 69 16.82 8.61 10.68
N LYS A 70 16.88 7.28 10.74
CA LYS A 70 15.72 6.43 11.04
C LYS A 70 15.24 6.74 12.48
N PRO A 71 14.10 7.41 12.67
CA PRO A 71 13.59 7.76 13.99
C PRO A 71 12.66 6.67 14.54
N SER A 72 12.34 5.63 13.76
CA SER A 72 11.32 4.65 14.12
C SER A 72 11.86 3.70 15.19
N GLY A 73 11.46 3.96 16.44
CA GLY A 73 11.70 3.05 17.55
C GLY A 73 10.87 1.79 17.42
N VAL A 74 11.32 0.69 18.02
CA VAL A 74 10.65 -0.63 17.99
C VAL A 74 9.17 -0.55 18.40
N ILE A 75 8.84 0.33 19.34
CA ILE A 75 7.46 0.54 19.80
C ILE A 75 6.60 1.15 18.69
N PHE A 76 7.10 2.15 17.97
CA PHE A 76 6.39 2.78 16.86
C PHE A 76 6.12 1.73 15.77
N ASP A 77 7.16 1.00 15.35
CA ASP A 77 7.03 -0.08 14.36
C ASP A 77 5.98 -1.13 14.77
N PHE A 78 5.90 -1.48 16.07
CA PHE A 78 4.91 -2.42 16.58
C PHE A 78 3.47 -1.90 16.47
N PHE A 79 3.21 -0.65 16.87
CA PHE A 79 1.88 -0.05 16.78
C PHE A 79 1.38 0.03 15.33
N PHE A 80 2.22 0.51 14.41
CA PHE A 80 1.86 0.60 13.01
C PHE A 80 1.70 -0.78 12.36
N LYS A 81 2.47 -1.79 12.78
CA LYS A 81 2.25 -3.17 12.35
C LYS A 81 0.92 -3.73 12.81
N GLY A 82 0.49 -3.43 14.05
CA GLY A 82 -0.86 -3.73 14.51
C GLY A 82 -1.94 -3.09 13.63
N PHE A 83 -1.78 -1.80 13.30
CA PHE A 83 -2.69 -1.09 12.38
C PHE A 83 -2.72 -1.74 10.99
N GLY A 84 -1.57 -2.13 10.44
CA GLY A 84 -1.48 -2.79 9.15
C GLY A 84 -2.24 -4.12 9.10
N PHE A 85 -2.19 -4.91 10.18
CA PHE A 85 -3.00 -6.13 10.29
C PHE A 85 -4.49 -5.85 10.37
N ILE A 86 -4.91 -4.83 11.11
CA ILE A 86 -6.33 -4.44 11.18
C ILE A 86 -6.81 -4.06 9.77
N ALA A 87 -6.07 -3.20 9.06
CA ALA A 87 -6.38 -2.83 7.69
C ALA A 87 -6.43 -4.03 6.74
N LEU A 88 -5.49 -4.98 6.86
CA LEU A 88 -5.48 -6.23 6.10
C LEU A 88 -6.77 -7.03 6.34
N PHE A 89 -7.13 -7.31 7.60
CA PHE A 89 -8.32 -8.11 7.90
C PHE A 89 -9.62 -7.42 7.50
N THR A 90 -9.72 -6.10 7.72
CA THR A 90 -10.85 -5.30 7.24
C THR A 90 -10.95 -5.37 5.71
N GLY A 91 -9.82 -5.28 5.01
CA GLY A 91 -9.80 -5.38 3.56
C GLY A 91 -10.21 -6.76 3.04
N ILE A 92 -9.75 -7.85 3.67
CA ILE A 92 -10.20 -9.21 3.36
C ILE A 92 -11.72 -9.33 3.57
N ALA A 93 -12.24 -8.80 4.68
CA ALA A 93 -13.68 -8.82 4.95
C ALA A 93 -14.49 -8.07 3.89
N CYS A 94 -14.06 -6.87 3.49
CA CYS A 94 -14.69 -6.10 2.41
C CYS A 94 -14.65 -6.86 1.07
N LEU A 95 -13.51 -7.47 0.74
CA LEU A 95 -13.36 -8.28 -0.48
C LEU A 95 -14.32 -9.47 -0.48
N LEU A 96 -14.43 -10.20 0.63
CA LEU A 96 -15.38 -11.29 0.79
C LEU A 96 -16.83 -10.82 0.65
N LEU A 97 -17.19 -9.69 1.24
CA LEU A 97 -18.53 -9.11 1.11
C LEU A 97 -18.84 -8.72 -0.33
N MET A 98 -17.87 -8.16 -1.06
CA MET A 98 -18.02 -7.86 -2.50
C MET A 98 -18.24 -9.13 -3.31
N PHE A 99 -17.48 -10.20 -3.05
CA PHE A 99 -17.69 -11.49 -3.69
C PHE A 99 -19.08 -12.08 -3.39
N VAL A 100 -19.52 -12.03 -2.14
CA VAL A 100 -20.86 -12.49 -1.74
C VAL A 100 -21.94 -11.66 -2.44
N ALA A 101 -21.80 -10.33 -2.51
CA ALA A 101 -22.76 -9.47 -3.20
C ALA A 101 -22.84 -9.80 -4.70
N PHE A 102 -21.69 -10.06 -5.33
CA PHE A 102 -21.62 -10.40 -6.75
C PHE A 102 -22.29 -11.74 -7.08
N PHE A 103 -22.04 -12.78 -6.27
CA PHE A 103 -22.60 -14.13 -6.51
C PHE A 103 -24.01 -14.33 -5.92
N GLY A 104 -24.33 -13.67 -4.81
CA GLY A 104 -25.61 -13.76 -4.12
C GLY A 104 -26.69 -12.82 -4.65
N GLY A 105 -26.33 -11.75 -5.37
CA GLY A 105 -27.26 -10.79 -5.97
C GLY A 105 -27.91 -11.25 -7.29
N HIS A 106 -27.60 -12.47 -7.76
CA HIS A 106 -28.18 -13.08 -8.97
C HIS A 106 -29.35 -14.04 -8.67
N GLY A 107 -29.94 -13.98 -7.47
CA GLY A 107 -31.15 -14.70 -7.06
C GLY A 107 -32.40 -13.83 -7.02
#